data_AF-A0A2H6KK92-F1
#
_entry.id   AF-A0A2H6KK92-F1
#
_cell.length_a   1.000
_cell.length_b   1.000
_cell.length_c   1.000
_cell.angle_alpha   90.00
_cell.angle_beta   90.00
_cell.angle_gamma   90.00
#
_symmetry.space_group_name_H-M   'P 1'
#
loop_
_entity.id
_entity.type
_entity.pdbx_description
1 polymer ?
#
loop_
_entity_poly.entity_id
_entity_poly.type
_entity_poly.pdbx_seq_one_letter_code
_entity_poly.pdbx_strand_id
1 'polypeptide(L)'
;MRIILPHKHSNTYLSWAIYLPWTFWDLLNNLYNAFCEITCADWGCRGCLRGEKCRSGKHGVIEDEKKDVTCQCDSIVKCRGVAPTLYQYGFSFGEASTLNGGSTAKKCKDFCSQLKKVLQSQYFKDLFKECDEFLKQIRWPFMLTLLALWSLSLLYLLHIAVVRLDVLRIRSHLKSPASHRIAAQSLLAAARVKALANVKYFSP
;
A
#
# COMPACT_ATOMS: atom_id res chain seq x y z
N MET A 1 39.35 10.42 9.22
CA MET A 1 38.65 10.35 7.92
C MET A 1 37.59 9.23 7.89
N ARG A 2 36.59 9.24 8.81
CA ARG A 2 35.51 8.21 8.83
C ARG A 2 34.09 8.80 8.73
N ILE A 3 33.93 10.13 8.80
CA ILE A 3 32.61 10.81 8.81
C ILE A 3 32.14 11.18 7.39
N ILE A 4 32.99 11.07 6.37
CA ILE A 4 32.68 11.49 4.99
C ILE A 4 31.74 10.50 4.27
N LEU A 5 31.85 9.20 4.58
CA LEU A 5 31.05 8.15 3.94
C LEU A 5 29.53 8.25 4.22
N PRO A 6 29.09 8.45 5.48
CA PRO A 6 27.66 8.64 5.79
C PRO A 6 27.06 9.85 5.09
N HIS A 7 27.81 10.96 5.00
CA HIS A 7 27.36 12.18 4.33
C HIS A 7 27.21 11.99 2.82
N LYS A 8 28.10 11.21 2.20
CA LYS A 8 28.07 10.94 0.75
C LYS A 8 26.94 10.01 0.33
N HIS A 9 26.53 9.09 1.20
CA HIS A 9 25.46 8.11 0.95
C HIS A 9 24.23 8.33 1.83
N SER A 10 24.03 9.56 2.32
CA SER A 10 22.94 9.91 3.24
C SER A 10 21.57 9.52 2.70
N ASN A 11 21.33 9.71 1.40
CA ASN A 11 20.08 9.31 0.75
C ASN A 11 19.82 7.81 0.84
N THR A 12 20.84 6.97 0.63
CA THR A 12 20.72 5.50 0.71
C THR A 12 20.48 5.06 2.14
N TYR A 13 21.24 5.61 3.09
CA TYR A 13 21.04 5.29 4.51
C TYR A 13 19.67 5.72 5.01
N LEU A 14 19.19 6.88 4.57
CA LEU A 14 17.86 7.36 4.91
C LEU A 14 16.78 6.47 4.31
N SER A 15 16.90 6.07 3.03
CA SER A 15 15.92 5.16 2.42
C SER A 15 15.89 3.81 3.15
N TRP A 16 17.06 3.28 3.51
CA TRP A 16 17.13 2.05 4.29
C TRP A 16 16.49 2.22 5.67
N ALA A 17 16.85 3.27 6.42
CA ALA A 17 16.30 3.50 7.75
C ALA A 17 14.78 3.61 7.77
N ILE A 18 14.16 4.14 6.72
CA ILE A 18 12.70 4.34 6.64
C ILE A 18 11.98 3.11 6.11
N TYR A 19 12.49 2.47 5.05
CA TYR A 19 11.77 1.41 4.36
C TYR A 19 12.15 0.00 4.82
N LEU A 20 13.40 -0.23 5.29
CA LEU A 20 13.78 -1.56 5.78
C LEU A 20 12.96 -2.03 6.99
N PRO A 21 12.62 -1.18 8.00
CA PRO A 21 11.92 -1.66 9.18
C PRO A 21 10.67 -2.48 8.87
N TRP A 22 9.84 -2.01 7.93
CA TRP A 22 8.64 -2.69 7.49
C TRP A 22 8.96 -4.06 6.86
N THR A 23 9.93 -4.09 5.93
CA THR A 23 10.36 -5.34 5.29
C THR A 23 11.00 -6.32 6.28
N PHE A 24 11.74 -5.81 7.27
CA PHE A 24 12.40 -6.62 8.28
C PHE A 24 11.39 -7.29 9.19
N TRP A 25 10.36 -6.56 9.63
CA TRP A 25 9.27 -7.13 10.40
C TRP A 25 8.50 -8.19 9.62
N ASP A 26 8.22 -7.94 8.34
CA ASP A 26 7.51 -8.89 7.49
C ASP A 26 8.33 -10.18 7.29
N LEU A 27 9.64 -10.06 7.06
CA LEU A 27 10.54 -11.22 6.99
C LEU A 27 10.61 -12.00 8.31
N LEU A 28 10.63 -11.32 9.46
CA LEU A 28 10.56 -11.98 10.76
C LEU A 28 9.20 -12.68 11.00
N ASN A 29 8.11 -12.08 10.52
CA ASN A 29 6.77 -12.65 10.61
C ASN A 29 6.65 -13.89 9.71
N ASN A 30 7.19 -13.83 8.49
CA ASN A 30 7.29 -14.97 7.59
C ASN A 30 8.15 -16.09 8.18
N LEU A 31 9.29 -15.75 8.79
CA LEU A 31 10.11 -16.72 9.52
C LEU A 31 9.33 -17.37 10.67
N TYR A 32 8.55 -16.59 11.42
CA TYR A 32 7.72 -17.11 12.51
C TYR A 32 6.67 -18.10 12.01
N ASN A 33 5.95 -17.76 10.93
CA ASN A 33 4.94 -18.64 10.33
C ASN A 33 5.58 -19.91 9.78
N ALA A 34 6.66 -19.79 9.01
CA ALA A 34 7.41 -20.94 8.48
C ALA A 34 7.94 -21.84 9.62
N PHE A 35 8.41 -21.24 10.72
CA PHE A 35 8.85 -21.98 11.90
C PHE A 35 7.70 -22.76 12.56
N CYS A 36 6.51 -22.16 12.65
CA CYS A 36 5.32 -22.81 13.21
C CYS A 36 4.78 -23.92 12.30
N GLU A 37 4.99 -23.81 10.99
CA GLU A 37 4.58 -24.78 9.96
C GLU A 37 5.45 -26.04 9.90
N ILE A 38 6.61 -26.06 10.59
CA ILE A 38 7.54 -27.20 10.59
C ILE A 38 6.87 -28.49 11.09
N THR A 39 6.83 -29.49 10.22
CA THR A 39 6.37 -30.86 10.52
C THR A 39 7.53 -31.75 10.94
N CYS A 40 7.75 -31.90 12.25
CA CYS A 40 8.84 -32.72 12.78
C CYS A 40 8.80 -34.21 12.36
N ALA A 41 7.64 -34.71 11.92
CA ALA A 41 7.48 -36.07 11.40
C ALA A 41 8.25 -36.27 10.08
N ASP A 42 8.15 -35.32 9.14
CA ASP A 42 8.80 -35.37 7.83
C ASP A 42 10.33 -35.30 7.96
N TRP A 43 10.81 -34.62 9.01
CA TRP A 43 12.23 -34.49 9.31
C TRP A 43 12.80 -35.63 10.18
N GLY A 44 11.98 -36.59 10.60
CA GLY A 44 12.43 -37.78 11.33
C GLY A 44 12.87 -37.51 12.78
N CYS A 45 12.26 -36.54 13.47
CA CYS A 45 12.58 -36.21 14.86
C CYS A 45 12.02 -37.27 15.83
N ARG A 46 12.88 -38.09 16.46
CA ARG A 46 12.48 -39.20 17.36
C ARG A 46 11.51 -38.81 18.48
N GLY A 47 11.71 -37.65 19.11
CA GLY A 47 10.83 -37.16 20.18
C GLY A 47 9.44 -36.74 19.68
N CYS A 48 9.32 -36.29 18.43
CA CYS A 48 8.06 -35.79 17.87
C CYS A 48 7.30 -36.84 17.06
N LEU A 49 7.98 -37.86 16.53
CA LEU A 49 7.38 -38.96 15.75
C LEU A 49 6.30 -39.73 16.52
N ARG A 50 6.39 -39.79 17.85
CA ARG A 50 5.41 -40.49 18.70
C ARG A 50 4.30 -39.58 19.23
N GLY A 51 4.41 -38.27 19.03
CA GLY A 51 3.50 -37.29 19.60
C GLY A 51 2.56 -36.70 18.55
N GLU A 52 1.26 -36.98 18.67
CA GLU A 52 0.16 -36.34 17.93
C GLU A 52 0.17 -34.79 17.96
N LYS A 53 0.97 -34.21 18.86
CA LYS A 53 0.96 -32.80 19.28
C LYS A 53 1.83 -31.89 18.40
N CYS A 54 2.83 -32.43 17.69
CA CYS A 54 3.72 -31.63 16.85
C CYS A 54 3.30 -31.70 15.37
N ARG A 55 2.30 -30.91 15.00
CA ARG A 55 1.77 -30.80 13.63
C ARG A 55 2.15 -29.47 12.98
N SER A 56 1.97 -29.36 11.65
CA SER A 56 2.11 -28.09 10.94
C SER A 56 1.20 -27.03 11.55
N GLY A 57 1.72 -25.81 11.72
CA GLY A 57 1.05 -24.68 12.37
C GLY A 57 1.09 -24.72 13.90
N LYS A 58 1.54 -25.83 14.50
CA LYS A 58 1.67 -25.99 15.95
C LYS A 58 3.11 -26.11 16.40
N HIS A 59 4.12 -26.04 15.53
CA HIS A 59 5.51 -26.22 15.97
C HIS A 59 5.98 -25.09 16.90
N GLY A 60 6.44 -25.42 18.11
CA GLY A 60 6.93 -24.44 19.11
C GLY A 60 5.86 -23.50 19.69
N VAL A 61 4.62 -23.54 19.21
CA VAL A 61 3.52 -22.70 19.71
C VAL A 61 3.06 -23.19 21.09
N ILE A 62 2.93 -22.26 22.03
CA ILE A 62 2.34 -22.52 23.34
C ILE A 62 0.87 -22.10 23.25
N GLU A 63 -0.05 -23.05 23.41
CA GLU A 63 -1.47 -22.73 23.58
C GLU A 63 -1.73 -22.43 25.05
N ASP A 64 -2.37 -21.29 25.33
CA ASP A 64 -2.40 -20.67 26.66
C ASP A 64 -3.27 -21.40 27.71
N GLU A 65 -3.97 -22.48 27.34
CA GLU A 65 -4.92 -23.15 28.24
C GLU A 65 -4.53 -24.58 28.64
N LYS A 66 -3.58 -25.20 27.94
CA LYS A 66 -3.02 -26.50 28.32
C LYS A 66 -1.52 -26.43 28.09
N LYS A 67 -0.73 -26.65 29.14
CA LYS A 67 0.74 -26.85 29.10
C LYS A 67 1.09 -28.13 28.34
N ASP A 68 0.45 -28.38 27.21
CA ASP A 68 0.70 -29.56 26.45
C ASP A 68 1.96 -29.36 25.62
N VAL A 69 2.87 -30.33 25.73
CA VAL A 69 4.25 -30.15 25.30
C VAL A 69 4.32 -30.12 23.78
N THR A 70 4.42 -28.92 23.25
CA THR A 70 4.67 -28.67 21.84
C THR A 70 6.16 -28.83 21.50
N CYS A 71 6.43 -29.68 20.49
CA CYS A 71 7.75 -30.15 20.03
C CYS A 71 8.65 -30.74 21.13
N GLN A 72 8.83 -32.06 21.12
CA GLN A 72 9.62 -32.80 22.12
C GLN A 72 11.10 -33.00 21.72
N CYS A 73 11.63 -32.14 20.84
CA CYS A 73 13.07 -32.19 20.53
C CYS A 73 13.89 -31.73 21.76
N ASP A 74 15.02 -32.41 22.03
CA ASP A 74 15.89 -32.08 23.16
C ASP A 74 16.37 -30.63 23.14
N SER A 75 16.65 -30.12 21.93
CA SER A 75 17.10 -28.75 21.66
C SER A 75 16.59 -28.29 20.30
N ILE A 76 16.64 -26.98 20.06
CA ILE A 76 16.36 -26.38 18.74
C ILE A 76 17.33 -26.87 17.66
N VAL A 77 18.59 -27.12 18.02
CA VAL A 77 19.63 -27.57 17.07
C VAL A 77 19.46 -29.04 16.70
N LYS A 78 19.00 -29.89 17.62
CA LYS A 78 18.66 -31.29 17.34
C LYS A 78 17.38 -31.45 16.53
N CYS A 79 16.56 -30.40 16.44
CA CYS A 79 15.38 -30.42 15.59
C CYS A 79 15.80 -30.27 14.12
N ARG A 80 15.71 -31.37 13.37
CA ARG A 80 16.19 -31.44 11.98
C ARG A 80 15.44 -30.49 11.03
N GLY A 81 14.19 -30.15 11.32
CA GLY A 81 13.41 -29.21 10.50
C GLY A 81 13.74 -27.74 10.74
N VAL A 82 14.39 -27.39 11.85
CA VAL A 82 14.66 -25.98 12.18
C VAL A 82 15.82 -25.43 11.38
N ALA A 83 16.94 -26.16 11.29
CA ALA A 83 18.12 -25.71 10.56
C ALA A 83 17.81 -25.27 9.10
N PRO A 84 17.15 -26.09 8.26
CA PRO A 84 16.84 -25.69 6.89
C PRO A 84 15.91 -24.48 6.82
N THR A 85 14.93 -24.39 7.72
CA THR A 85 14.04 -23.23 7.81
C THR A 85 14.82 -21.96 8.16
N LEU A 86 15.72 -22.00 9.14
CA LEU A 86 16.55 -20.85 9.48
C LEU A 86 17.45 -20.42 8.30
N TYR A 87 18.07 -21.38 7.60
CA TYR A 87 18.92 -21.09 6.44
C TYR A 87 18.16 -20.42 5.30
N GLN A 88 16.89 -20.78 5.05
CA GLN A 88 16.06 -20.13 4.04
C GLN A 88 15.85 -18.64 4.31
N TYR A 89 15.79 -18.25 5.58
CA TYR A 89 15.67 -16.85 6.00
C TYR A 89 17.02 -16.19 6.35
N GLY A 90 18.15 -16.81 5.97
CA GLY A 90 19.49 -16.25 6.16
C GLY A 90 20.05 -16.36 7.59
N PHE A 91 19.43 -17.16 8.45
CA PHE A 91 19.91 -17.43 9.81
C PHE A 91 20.71 -18.73 9.87
N SER A 92 21.71 -18.75 10.75
CA SER A 92 22.49 -19.95 11.08
C SER A 92 22.73 -20.02 12.57
N PHE A 93 23.00 -21.22 13.09
CA PHE A 93 23.41 -21.37 14.47
C PHE A 93 24.85 -20.90 14.62
N GLY A 94 25.07 -19.84 15.40
CA GLY A 94 26.43 -19.34 15.69
C GLY A 94 27.26 -20.38 16.44
N GLU A 95 26.77 -20.85 17.58
CA GLU A 95 27.45 -21.86 18.39
C GLU A 95 26.50 -23.03 18.73
N ALA A 96 26.45 -24.01 17.82
CA ALA A 96 25.55 -25.15 17.93
C ALA A 96 25.82 -26.06 19.14
N SER A 97 27.07 -26.09 19.64
CA SER A 97 27.50 -26.89 20.79
C SER A 97 26.91 -26.37 22.10
N THR A 98 26.95 -25.06 22.35
CA THR A 98 26.41 -24.42 23.56
C THR A 98 24.88 -24.35 23.55
N LEU A 99 24.27 -24.33 22.37
CA LEU A 99 22.82 -24.45 22.19
C LEU A 99 22.31 -25.89 22.37
N ASN A 100 23.18 -26.90 22.22
CA ASN A 100 22.86 -28.32 22.37
C ASN A 100 23.09 -28.87 23.78
N GLY A 101 24.08 -28.36 24.50
CA GLY A 101 24.53 -28.91 25.79
C GLY A 101 24.31 -27.98 26.98
N GLY A 102 24.10 -28.56 28.17
CA GLY A 102 24.16 -27.85 29.45
C GLY A 102 22.88 -27.16 29.92
N SER A 103 23.03 -26.17 30.81
CA SER A 103 21.96 -25.37 31.41
C SER A 103 21.33 -24.33 30.46
N THR A 104 21.93 -24.13 29.28
CA THR A 104 21.52 -23.14 28.26
C THR A 104 20.71 -23.72 27.12
N ALA A 105 20.42 -25.02 27.12
CA ALA A 105 19.69 -25.69 26.04
C ALA A 105 18.34 -25.01 25.79
N LYS A 106 18.18 -24.40 24.61
CA LYS A 106 16.94 -23.75 24.17
C LYS A 106 16.08 -24.74 23.39
N LYS A 107 14.79 -24.82 23.75
CA LYS A 107 13.80 -25.62 23.02
C LYS A 107 13.15 -24.78 21.92
N CYS A 108 12.53 -25.45 20.96
CA CYS A 108 11.81 -24.80 19.86
C CYS A 108 10.72 -23.84 20.37
N LYS A 109 10.07 -24.16 21.50
CA LYS A 109 9.09 -23.29 22.16
C LYS A 109 9.68 -21.97 22.68
N ASP A 110 10.92 -22.00 23.16
CA ASP A 110 11.55 -20.82 23.77
C ASP A 110 11.89 -19.83 22.67
N PHE A 111 12.38 -20.33 21.54
CA PHE A 111 12.61 -19.52 20.34
C PHE A 111 11.31 -18.96 19.76
N CYS A 112 10.30 -19.81 19.55
CA CYS A 112 9.00 -19.40 19.00
C CYS A 112 8.32 -18.32 19.85
N SER A 113 8.32 -18.49 21.18
CA SER A 113 7.75 -17.50 22.10
C SER A 113 8.55 -16.19 22.13
N GLN A 114 9.88 -16.23 22.06
CA GLN A 114 10.71 -15.03 21.95
C GLN A 114 10.46 -14.30 20.63
N LEU A 115 10.40 -15.02 19.52
CA LEU A 115 10.13 -14.42 18.20
C LEU A 115 8.74 -13.75 18.17
N LYS A 116 7.72 -14.41 18.73
CA LYS A 116 6.37 -13.81 18.89
C LYS A 116 6.42 -12.52 19.72
N LYS A 117 7.17 -12.50 20.83
CA LYS A 117 7.34 -11.30 21.67
C LYS A 117 8.05 -10.17 20.92
N VAL A 118 9.06 -10.49 20.11
CA VAL A 118 9.77 -9.51 19.28
C VAL A 118 8.81 -8.90 18.25
N LEU A 119 8.04 -9.72 17.54
CA LEU A 119 7.06 -9.25 16.55
C LEU A 119 5.96 -8.37 17.15
N GLN A 120 5.50 -8.70 18.36
CA GLN A 120 4.45 -7.96 19.08
C GLN A 120 5.01 -6.83 19.96
N SER A 121 6.32 -6.58 19.92
CA SER A 121 6.95 -5.59 20.79
C SER A 121 6.49 -4.17 20.47
N GLN A 122 6.49 -3.33 21.50
CA GLN A 122 6.16 -1.92 21.37
C GLN A 122 7.21 -1.17 20.54
N TYR A 123 8.46 -1.62 20.55
CA TYR A 123 9.55 -1.02 19.78
C TYR A 123 9.29 -0.96 18.27
N PHE A 124 8.72 -2.01 17.68
CA PHE A 124 8.36 -1.98 16.25
C PHE A 124 7.22 -1.00 15.97
N LYS A 125 6.21 -0.93 16.87
CA LYS A 125 5.10 0.02 16.74
C LYS A 125 5.59 1.46 16.79
N ASP A 126 6.46 1.77 17.74
CA ASP A 126 7.04 3.09 17.89
C ASP A 126 7.93 3.41 16.68
N LEU A 127 8.76 2.46 16.24
CA LEU A 127 9.60 2.63 15.05
C LEU A 127 8.79 2.93 13.78
N PHE A 128 7.70 2.18 13.53
CA PHE A 128 6.84 2.43 12.36
C PHE A 128 6.14 3.78 12.45
N LYS A 129 5.67 4.15 13.64
CA LYS A 129 5.04 5.45 13.87
C LYS A 129 6.00 6.60 13.53
N GLU A 130 7.25 6.52 13.97
CA GLU A 130 8.26 7.55 13.66
C GLU A 130 8.62 7.57 12.17
N CYS A 131 8.73 6.40 11.52
CA CYS A 131 8.96 6.32 10.07
C CYS A 131 7.81 6.96 9.27
N ASP A 132 6.56 6.68 9.66
CA ASP A 132 5.37 7.20 9.00
C ASP A 132 5.20 8.70 9.22
N GLU A 133 5.46 9.19 10.43
CA GLU A 133 5.43 10.63 10.71
C GLU A 133 6.51 11.36 9.91
N PHE A 134 7.73 10.80 9.82
CA PHE A 134 8.78 11.36 8.98
C PHE A 134 8.37 11.44 7.49
N LEU A 135 7.82 10.37 6.94
CA LEU A 135 7.32 10.35 5.54
C LEU A 135 6.19 11.35 5.33
N LYS A 136 5.27 11.48 6.30
CA LYS A 136 4.18 12.44 6.26
C LYS A 136 4.69 13.87 6.23
N GLN A 137 5.65 14.22 7.08
CA GLN A 137 6.23 15.57 7.12
C GLN A 137 6.91 15.94 5.79
N ILE A 138 7.63 14.99 5.16
CA ILE A 138 8.24 15.22 3.84
C ILE A 138 7.20 15.36 2.73
N ARG A 139 6.11 14.56 2.76
CA ARG A 139 5.09 14.54 1.70
C ARG A 139 4.07 15.68 1.81
N TRP A 140 3.86 16.23 3.01
CA TRP A 140 2.89 17.29 3.26
C TRP A 140 3.00 18.51 2.32
N PRO A 141 4.18 19.12 2.11
CA PRO A 141 4.30 20.26 1.19
C PRO A 141 3.94 19.89 -0.25
N PHE A 142 4.30 18.68 -0.70
CA PHE A 142 3.94 18.22 -2.04
C PHE A 142 2.43 18.07 -2.19
N MET A 143 1.75 17.46 -1.21
CA MET A 143 0.29 17.33 -1.22
C MET A 143 -0.41 18.70 -1.25
N LEU A 144 0.09 19.68 -0.49
CA LEU A 144 -0.44 21.04 -0.50
C LEU A 144 -0.24 21.72 -1.86
N THR A 145 0.95 21.59 -2.46
CA THR A 145 1.23 22.16 -3.79
C THR A 145 0.36 21.55 -4.87
N LEU A 146 0.14 20.22 -4.82
CA LEU A 146 -0.76 19.53 -5.73
C LEU A 146 -2.18 20.06 -5.57
N LEU A 147 -2.71 20.11 -4.33
CA LEU A 147 -4.04 20.64 -4.07
C LEU A 147 -4.22 22.08 -4.59
N ALA A 148 -3.21 22.94 -4.39
CA ALA A 148 -3.22 24.31 -4.90
C ALA A 148 -3.22 24.40 -6.43
N LEU A 149 -2.45 23.55 -7.12
CA LEU A 149 -2.43 23.50 -8.58
C LEU A 149 -3.76 23.01 -9.14
N TRP A 150 -4.37 22.00 -8.51
CA TRP A 150 -5.67 21.49 -8.91
C TRP A 150 -6.79 22.51 -8.68
N SER A 151 -6.78 23.21 -7.55
CA SER A 151 -7.77 24.26 -7.27
C SER A 151 -7.63 25.45 -8.22
N LEU A 152 -6.40 25.87 -8.55
CA LEU A 152 -6.14 26.94 -9.51
C LEU A 152 -6.56 26.55 -10.93
N SER A 153 -6.31 25.31 -11.34
CA SER A 153 -6.77 24.77 -12.63
C SER A 153 -8.30 24.77 -12.73
N LEU A 154 -8.99 24.31 -11.69
CA LEU A 154 -10.45 24.31 -11.64
C LEU A 154 -11.03 25.73 -11.67
N LEU A 155 -10.42 26.66 -10.93
CA LEU A 155 -10.82 28.07 -10.95
C LEU A 155 -10.63 28.68 -12.34
N TYR A 156 -9.53 28.37 -13.03
CA TYR A 156 -9.27 28.84 -14.40
C TYR A 156 -10.32 28.35 -15.39
N LEU A 157 -10.68 27.07 -15.33
CA LEU A 157 -11.74 26.49 -16.18
C LEU A 157 -13.09 27.15 -15.90
N LEU A 158 -13.43 27.36 -14.62
CA LEU A 158 -14.67 28.03 -14.23
C LEU A 158 -14.70 29.49 -14.72
N HIS A 159 -13.59 30.21 -14.59
CA HIS A 159 -13.46 31.58 -15.10
C HIS A 159 -13.70 31.64 -16.62
N ILE A 160 -13.09 30.75 -17.41
CA ILE A 160 -13.34 30.69 -18.86
C ILE A 160 -14.81 30.37 -19.15
N ALA A 161 -15.42 29.42 -18.43
CA ALA A 161 -16.81 29.06 -18.64
C ALA A 161 -17.76 30.23 -18.36
N VAL A 162 -17.54 30.98 -17.27
CA VAL A 162 -18.34 32.17 -16.92
C VAL A 162 -18.14 33.27 -17.96
N VAL A 163 -16.90 33.60 -18.32
CA VAL A 163 -16.61 34.62 -19.36
C VAL A 163 -17.27 34.24 -20.69
N ARG A 164 -17.23 32.96 -21.10
CA ARG A 164 -17.91 32.51 -22.32
C ARG A 164 -19.43 32.62 -22.20
N LEU A 165 -20.02 32.26 -21.07
CA LEU A 165 -21.46 32.38 -20.84
C LEU A 165 -21.92 33.84 -20.82
N ASP A 166 -21.15 34.73 -20.21
CA ASP A 166 -21.44 36.16 -20.16
C ASP A 166 -21.32 36.80 -21.55
N VAL A 167 -20.28 36.45 -22.31
CA VAL A 167 -20.16 36.89 -23.72
C VAL A 167 -21.34 36.40 -24.55
N LEU A 168 -21.77 35.14 -24.36
CA LEU A 168 -22.96 34.60 -25.03
C LEU A 168 -24.24 35.35 -24.62
N ARG A 169 -24.40 35.64 -23.33
CA ARG A 169 -25.56 36.37 -22.77
C ARG A 169 -25.61 37.82 -23.28
N ILE A 170 -24.49 38.54 -23.25
CA ILE A 170 -24.38 39.90 -23.79
C ILE A 170 -24.66 39.90 -25.29
N ARG A 171 -24.09 38.95 -26.06
CA ARG A 171 -24.35 38.83 -27.49
C ARG A 171 -25.80 38.49 -27.81
N SER A 172 -26.48 37.67 -26.99
CA SER A 172 -27.90 37.40 -27.18
C SER A 172 -28.76 38.65 -26.97
N HIS A 173 -28.44 39.49 -25.98
CA HIS A 173 -29.14 40.75 -25.75
C HIS A 173 -28.86 41.79 -26.84
N LEU A 174 -27.61 41.90 -27.32
CA LEU A 174 -27.25 42.79 -28.44
C LEU A 174 -27.85 42.34 -29.78
N LYS A 175 -28.14 41.05 -29.96
CA LYS A 175 -28.73 40.51 -31.20
C LYS A 175 -30.28 40.48 -31.19
N SER A 176 -30.92 40.98 -30.14
CA SER A 176 -32.39 41.12 -30.08
C SER A 176 -32.80 42.58 -29.90
N PRO A 177 -33.25 43.24 -31.00
CA PRO A 177 -34.69 43.28 -31.26
C PRO A 177 -35.03 43.09 -32.76
N ALA A 178 -34.21 42.36 -33.52
CA ALA A 178 -34.51 42.07 -34.93
C ALA A 178 -35.46 40.86 -35.13
N SER A 179 -35.43 39.87 -34.21
CA SER A 179 -36.25 38.66 -34.34
C SER A 179 -37.76 38.94 -34.28
N HIS A 180 -38.20 39.83 -33.37
CA HIS A 180 -39.62 40.20 -33.25
C HIS A 180 -40.08 41.28 -34.24
N ARG A 181 -39.16 41.85 -35.05
CA ARG A 181 -39.48 42.88 -36.06
C ARG A 181 -39.67 42.30 -37.47
N ILE A 182 -39.55 40.99 -37.63
CA ILE A 182 -40.07 40.35 -38.84
C ILE A 182 -41.58 40.22 -38.65
N ALA A 183 -42.31 41.25 -39.06
CA ALA A 183 -43.75 41.18 -39.16
C ALA A 183 -44.11 39.94 -39.99
N ALA A 184 -44.96 39.05 -39.50
CA ALA A 184 -45.43 37.90 -40.29
C ALA A 184 -46.02 38.34 -41.65
N GLN A 185 -46.48 39.59 -41.73
CA GLN A 185 -46.90 40.27 -42.97
C GLN A 185 -45.77 40.45 -43.99
N SER A 186 -44.52 40.73 -43.60
CA SER A 186 -43.41 40.85 -44.55
C SER A 186 -42.97 39.50 -45.12
N LEU A 187 -43.07 38.43 -44.31
CA LEU A 187 -42.88 37.05 -44.79
C LEU A 187 -44.00 36.59 -45.72
N LEU A 188 -45.26 36.89 -45.40
CA LEU A 188 -46.41 36.61 -46.27
C LEU A 188 -46.39 37.46 -47.55
N ALA A 189 -45.93 38.71 -47.49
CA ALA A 189 -45.75 39.56 -48.67
C ALA A 189 -44.64 39.01 -49.58
N ALA A 190 -43.50 38.60 -49.04
CA ALA A 190 -42.44 37.95 -49.82
C ALA A 190 -42.91 36.63 -50.44
N ALA A 191 -43.69 35.81 -49.71
CA ALA A 191 -44.29 34.59 -50.24
C ALA A 191 -45.32 34.88 -51.35
N ARG A 192 -46.16 35.90 -51.18
CA ARG A 192 -47.12 36.34 -52.22
C ARG A 192 -46.43 36.92 -53.45
N VAL A 193 -45.35 37.69 -53.29
CA VAL A 193 -44.58 38.24 -54.42
C VAL A 193 -43.90 37.13 -55.21
N LYS A 194 -43.33 36.12 -54.53
CA LYS A 194 -42.76 34.94 -55.18
C LYS A 194 -43.83 34.09 -55.88
N ALA A 195 -45.03 33.99 -55.33
CA ALA A 195 -46.17 33.34 -55.97
C ALA A 195 -46.67 34.13 -57.20
N LEU A 196 -46.78 35.46 -57.11
CA LEU A 196 -47.17 36.34 -58.24
C LEU A 196 -46.14 36.31 -59.38
N ALA A 197 -44.84 36.23 -59.07
CA ALA A 197 -43.79 36.08 -60.08
C ALA A 197 -43.93 34.76 -60.87
N ASN A 198 -44.39 33.67 -60.21
CA ASN A 198 -44.63 32.39 -60.86
C ASN A 198 -45.93 32.34 -61.70
N VAL A 199 -46.86 33.29 -61.53
CA VAL A 199 -48.12 33.34 -62.29
C VAL A 199 -47.96 34.10 -63.63
N LYS A 200 -46.85 34.84 -63.82
CA LYS A 200 -46.55 35.53 -65.09
C LYS A 200 -46.14 34.61 -66.26
N TYR A 201 -46.12 33.29 -66.09
CA TYR A 201 -45.80 32.34 -67.17
C TYR A 201 -47.03 31.89 -67.98
N PHE A 202 -48.22 32.40 -67.67
CA PHE A 202 -49.42 32.16 -68.47
C PHE A 202 -50.10 33.47 -68.85
N SER A 203 -49.68 34.03 -69.97
CA SER A 203 -50.58 34.68 -70.93
C SER A 203 -49.96 34.60 -72.34
N PRO A 204 -50.79 34.38 -73.38
CA PRO A 204 -50.40 34.08 -74.76
C PRO A 204 -49.65 35.21 -75.47
#